data_AF-K9XFL6-F1
#
_entry.id   AF-K9XFL6-F1
#
_cell.length_a   1.000
_cell.length_b   1.000
_cell.length_c   1.000
_cell.angle_alpha   90.00
_cell.angle_beta   90.00
_cell.angle_gamma   90.00
#
_symmetry.space_group_name_H-M   'P 1'
#
loop_
_entity.id
_entity.type
_entity.pdbx_description
1 polymer ?
#
loop_
_entity_poly.entity_id
_entity_poly.type
_entity_poly.pdbx_seq_one_letter_code
_entity_poly.pdbx_strand_id
1 'polypeptide(L)'
;MHNKVLNLSVILAISIAIVGLRIPKVQAQPAPLFENVTIDRNFSSPLTLRGISGGSVPAQKVAGRTETVNGPCVGFVDAEPDHTLVLKDFFEYLRLQIQSPQDTTIIVRGPGGTWCNDDAEGKNPGIGGEWLAGSYDVWVGSFDRDNYYPYILRITKER
;
A
#
# COMPACT_ATOMS: atom_id res chain seq x y z
N MET A 1 28.90 -0.57 -90.75
CA MET A 1 27.97 -1.56 -90.16
C MET A 1 28.08 -1.50 -88.65
N HIS A 2 26.94 -1.48 -87.96
CA HIS A 2 26.73 -1.55 -86.50
C HIS A 2 26.83 -0.25 -85.67
N ASN A 3 25.65 0.34 -85.48
CA ASN A 3 25.25 1.25 -84.40
C ASN A 3 25.62 0.69 -83.01
N LYS A 4 25.85 1.59 -82.05
CA LYS A 4 25.25 1.47 -80.71
C LYS A 4 25.18 2.83 -80.03
N VAL A 5 23.94 3.25 -79.80
CA VAL A 5 23.51 4.44 -79.06
C VAL A 5 23.76 4.17 -77.58
N LEU A 6 24.46 5.07 -76.89
CA LEU A 6 24.70 5.00 -75.44
C LEU A 6 23.51 5.65 -74.72
N ASN A 7 22.58 4.85 -74.21
CA ASN A 7 21.49 5.33 -73.35
C ASN A 7 21.99 5.48 -71.91
N LEU A 8 21.96 6.71 -71.40
CA LEU A 8 22.30 7.05 -70.03
C LEU A 8 21.06 6.91 -69.14
N SER A 9 20.93 5.79 -68.42
CA SER A 9 19.85 5.59 -67.44
C SER A 9 20.27 6.19 -66.09
N VAL A 10 19.67 7.31 -65.70
CA VAL A 10 19.81 7.88 -64.35
C VAL A 10 18.89 7.12 -63.40
N ILE A 11 19.45 6.28 -62.54
CA ILE A 11 18.70 5.60 -61.47
C ILE A 11 18.72 6.51 -60.24
N LEU A 12 17.57 7.13 -59.94
CA LEU A 12 17.38 7.93 -58.72
C LEU A 12 17.12 6.98 -57.55
N ALA A 13 18.13 6.72 -56.72
CA ALA A 13 17.98 5.94 -55.50
C ALA A 13 17.34 6.81 -54.41
N ILE A 14 16.05 6.58 -54.12
CA ILE A 14 15.36 7.23 -53.00
C ILE A 14 15.72 6.48 -51.71
N SER A 15 16.63 7.05 -50.93
CA SER A 15 16.95 6.55 -49.59
C SER A 15 15.83 6.94 -48.61
N ILE A 16 14.95 6.00 -48.27
CA ILE A 16 13.98 6.18 -47.18
C ILE A 16 14.75 6.11 -45.86
N ALA A 17 15.00 7.25 -45.23
CA ALA A 17 15.50 7.30 -43.87
C ALA A 17 14.38 6.86 -42.92
N ILE A 18 14.43 5.61 -42.46
CA ILE A 18 13.54 5.12 -41.40
C ILE A 18 13.97 5.78 -40.10
N VAL A 19 13.34 6.91 -39.75
CA VAL A 19 13.47 7.52 -38.44
C VAL A 19 12.77 6.58 -37.44
N GLY A 20 13.55 5.78 -36.71
CA GLY A 20 13.02 4.88 -35.70
C GLY A 20 12.27 5.65 -34.60
N LEU A 21 10.97 5.41 -34.47
CA LEU A 21 10.16 5.89 -33.34
C LEU A 21 10.74 5.30 -32.04
N ARG A 22 11.29 6.15 -31.18
CA ARG A 22 11.65 5.78 -29.80
C ARG A 22 10.37 5.75 -28.97
N ILE A 23 9.81 4.57 -28.73
CA ILE A 23 8.76 4.40 -27.72
C ILE A 23 9.44 4.47 -26.35
N PRO A 24 9.04 5.40 -25.45
CA PRO A 24 9.55 5.38 -24.09
C PRO A 24 9.13 4.08 -23.41
N LYS A 25 10.08 3.33 -22.85
CA LYS A 25 9.77 2.22 -21.95
C LYS A 25 9.16 2.82 -20.69
N VAL A 26 7.86 2.66 -20.49
CA VAL A 26 7.22 2.93 -19.20
C VAL A 26 7.63 1.81 -18.26
N GLN A 27 8.60 2.10 -17.40
CA GLN A 27 9.05 1.16 -16.38
C GLN A 27 8.20 1.38 -15.13
N ALA A 28 7.25 0.48 -14.86
CA ALA A 28 6.49 0.51 -13.62
C ALA A 28 7.43 0.18 -12.46
N GLN A 29 7.66 1.16 -11.57
CA GLN A 29 8.41 0.93 -10.34
C GLN A 29 7.49 0.26 -9.32
N PRO A 30 7.93 -0.80 -8.61
CA PRO A 30 7.16 -1.39 -7.52
C PRO A 30 6.85 -0.33 -6.47
N ALA A 31 5.60 -0.28 -6.00
CA ALA A 31 5.24 0.56 -4.87
C ALA A 31 6.02 0.10 -3.62
N PRO A 32 6.46 1.03 -2.74
CA PRO A 32 7.18 0.64 -1.54
C PRO A 32 6.29 -0.15 -0.58
N LEU A 33 6.91 -0.93 0.30
CA LEU A 33 6.24 -1.66 1.37
C LEU A 33 6.66 -1.06 2.72
N PHE A 34 5.80 -1.20 3.74
CA PHE A 34 6.08 -0.82 5.13
C PHE A 34 6.45 0.67 5.31
N GLU A 35 5.80 1.53 4.51
CA GLU A 35 6.09 2.97 4.55
C GLU A 35 5.61 3.61 5.85
N ASN A 36 6.47 4.46 6.41
CA ASN A 36 6.09 5.43 7.43
C ASN A 36 5.63 6.72 6.75
N VAL A 37 4.54 7.31 7.25
CA VAL A 37 3.96 8.50 6.62
C VAL A 37 3.62 9.57 7.64
N THR A 38 3.68 10.82 7.18
CA THR A 38 3.16 11.97 7.92
C THR A 38 1.90 12.47 7.22
N ILE A 39 0.82 12.62 7.97
CA ILE A 39 -0.51 12.95 7.46
C ILE A 39 -0.98 14.25 8.12
N ASP A 40 -1.34 15.24 7.32
CA ASP A 40 -2.00 16.47 7.75
C ASP A 40 -3.41 16.56 7.14
N ARG A 41 -4.22 17.55 7.52
CA ARG A 41 -5.62 17.67 7.05
C ARG A 41 -5.77 17.73 5.51
N ASN A 42 -4.74 18.17 4.80
CA ASN A 42 -4.78 18.37 3.36
C ASN A 42 -4.38 17.12 2.55
N PHE A 43 -4.08 16.00 3.22
CA PHE A 43 -3.74 14.77 2.51
C PHE A 43 -4.86 14.33 1.53
N SER A 44 -4.45 13.75 0.40
CA SER A 44 -5.36 13.15 -0.58
C SER A 44 -5.91 11.84 -0.05
N SER A 45 -7.24 11.72 0.03
CA SER A 45 -7.95 10.51 0.48
C SER A 45 -8.50 9.75 -0.74
N PRO A 46 -8.33 8.42 -0.86
CA PRO A 46 -7.59 7.55 0.06
C PRO A 46 -6.07 7.72 -0.05
N LEU A 47 -5.38 7.68 1.09
CA LEU A 47 -3.95 7.36 1.14
C LEU A 47 -3.81 5.84 1.24
N THR A 48 -2.90 5.25 0.47
CA THR A 48 -2.71 3.79 0.42
C THR A 48 -1.28 3.42 0.74
N LEU A 49 -1.10 2.56 1.74
CA LEU A 49 0.16 1.92 2.09
C LEU A 49 0.06 0.42 1.80
N ARG A 50 1.21 -0.24 1.73
CA ARG A 50 1.30 -1.66 1.37
C ARG A 50 2.25 -2.37 2.31
N GLY A 51 2.03 -3.65 2.53
CA GLY A 51 2.93 -4.51 3.30
C GLY A 51 2.57 -5.97 3.14
N ILE A 52 3.22 -6.79 3.95
CA ILE A 52 2.95 -8.21 4.10
C ILE A 52 2.57 -8.43 5.55
N SER A 53 1.38 -8.99 5.80
CA SER A 53 0.88 -9.26 7.14
C SER A 53 1.56 -10.47 7.74
N GLY A 54 1.39 -10.66 9.04
CA GLY A 54 1.72 -11.91 9.71
C GLY A 54 2.75 -11.73 10.81
N GLY A 55 3.36 -12.85 11.19
CA GLY A 55 4.36 -12.92 12.24
C GLY A 55 4.05 -14.01 13.27
N SER A 56 4.87 -14.05 14.31
CA SER A 56 4.83 -15.12 15.33
C SER A 56 4.37 -14.63 16.71
N VAL A 57 4.21 -13.33 16.90
CA VAL A 57 3.87 -12.74 18.20
C VAL A 57 2.35 -12.67 18.31
N PRO A 58 1.73 -13.27 19.36
CA PRO A 58 0.29 -13.14 19.55
C PRO A 58 -0.14 -11.68 19.66
N ALA A 59 -1.16 -11.27 18.92
CA ALA A 59 -1.63 -9.89 18.87
C ALA A 59 -1.96 -9.34 20.26
N GLN A 60 -2.64 -10.09 21.11
CA GLN A 60 -2.93 -9.71 22.50
C GLN A 60 -1.68 -9.38 23.34
N LYS A 61 -0.53 -9.98 23.03
CA LYS A 61 0.74 -9.71 23.73
C LYS A 61 1.28 -8.34 23.32
N VAL A 62 1.17 -8.00 22.04
CA VAL A 62 1.51 -6.66 21.54
C VAL A 62 0.48 -5.65 22.06
N ALA A 63 -0.81 -5.91 21.94
CA ALA A 63 -1.85 -4.99 22.39
C ALA A 63 -1.89 -4.78 23.92
N GLY A 64 -1.35 -5.74 24.70
CA GLY A 64 -1.41 -5.73 26.16
C GLY A 64 -2.82 -5.96 26.72
N ARG A 65 -3.73 -6.51 25.90
CA ARG A 65 -5.15 -6.77 26.21
C ARG A 65 -5.72 -7.78 25.21
N THR A 66 -6.80 -8.44 25.58
CA THR A 66 -7.47 -9.43 24.73
C THR A 66 -8.50 -8.83 23.79
N GLU A 67 -9.05 -7.66 24.12
CA GLU A 67 -10.08 -6.99 23.33
C GLU A 67 -10.07 -5.47 23.53
N THR A 68 -10.73 -4.78 22.61
CA THR A 68 -10.95 -3.34 22.61
C THR A 68 -12.38 -3.03 22.19
N VAL A 69 -12.78 -1.77 22.28
CA VAL A 69 -14.10 -1.33 21.78
C VAL A 69 -14.29 -1.59 20.27
N ASN A 70 -13.20 -1.74 19.52
CA ASN A 70 -13.22 -2.05 18.09
C ASN A 70 -13.24 -3.55 17.80
N GLY A 71 -13.05 -4.41 18.79
CA GLY A 71 -13.02 -5.86 18.62
C GLY A 71 -11.82 -6.54 19.30
N PRO A 72 -11.69 -7.85 19.07
CA PRO A 72 -10.67 -8.68 19.72
C PRO A 72 -9.25 -8.39 19.20
N CYS A 73 -8.26 -8.61 20.06
CA CYS A 73 -6.83 -8.57 19.72
C CYS A 73 -6.32 -9.99 19.44
N VAL A 74 -6.82 -10.59 18.36
CA VAL A 74 -6.52 -11.98 17.96
C VAL A 74 -5.50 -12.03 16.83
N GLY A 75 -5.05 -13.23 16.48
CA GLY A 75 -4.05 -13.44 15.43
C GLY A 75 -2.61 -13.20 15.87
N PHE A 76 -1.74 -13.05 14.88
CA PHE A 76 -0.29 -12.97 15.05
C PHE A 76 0.31 -11.87 14.19
N VAL A 77 1.19 -11.10 14.81
CA VAL A 77 1.89 -9.95 14.23
C VAL A 77 3.40 -10.13 14.37
N ASP A 78 4.17 -9.33 13.66
CA ASP A 78 5.59 -9.19 13.87
C ASP A 78 5.90 -8.43 15.17
N ALA A 79 7.16 -8.53 15.63
CA ALA A 79 7.59 -7.86 16.84
C ALA A 79 7.62 -6.32 16.69
N GLU A 80 7.96 -5.85 15.50
CA GLU A 80 8.02 -4.43 15.13
C GLU A 80 6.75 -4.04 14.35
N PRO A 81 6.30 -2.78 14.43
CA PRO A 81 5.16 -2.32 13.64
C PRO A 81 5.51 -2.22 12.16
N ASP A 82 4.51 -2.47 11.31
CA ASP A 82 4.62 -2.39 9.85
C ASP A 82 4.65 -0.94 9.35
N HIS A 83 3.95 -0.06 10.06
CA HIS A 83 3.86 1.35 9.72
C HIS A 83 3.89 2.22 10.97
N THR A 84 4.52 3.39 10.84
CA THR A 84 4.37 4.53 11.74
C THR A 84 3.63 5.64 11.01
N LEU A 85 2.48 6.05 11.55
CA LEU A 85 1.69 7.18 11.06
C LEU A 85 1.88 8.39 11.98
N VAL A 86 2.40 9.49 11.47
CA VAL A 86 2.51 10.75 12.20
C VAL A 86 1.37 11.66 11.77
N LEU A 87 0.35 11.79 12.61
CA LEU A 87 -0.78 12.70 12.39
C LEU A 87 -0.41 14.09 12.91
N LYS A 88 -0.32 15.09 12.02
CA LYS A 88 0.01 16.47 12.41
C LYS A 88 -1.13 17.18 13.12
N ASP A 89 -2.37 16.79 12.81
CA ASP A 89 -3.59 17.44 13.25
C ASP A 89 -4.54 16.44 13.93
N PHE A 90 -5.49 16.95 14.71
CA PHE A 90 -6.68 16.18 15.07
C PHE A 90 -7.57 15.95 13.85
N PHE A 91 -8.09 14.73 13.71
CA PHE A 91 -9.09 14.34 12.71
C PHE A 91 -10.39 13.90 13.40
N GLU A 92 -11.49 14.56 13.05
CA GLU A 92 -12.85 14.14 13.48
C GLU A 92 -13.23 12.76 12.95
N TYR A 93 -12.63 12.38 11.82
CA TYR A 93 -12.75 11.03 11.31
C TYR A 93 -11.55 10.64 10.46
N LEU A 94 -10.95 9.49 10.77
CA LEU A 94 -10.18 8.68 9.84
C LEU A 94 -10.59 7.23 9.97
N ARG A 95 -10.53 6.49 8.85
CA ARG A 95 -10.64 5.04 8.83
C ARG A 95 -9.34 4.44 8.30
N LEU A 96 -8.75 3.54 9.07
CA LEU A 96 -7.69 2.63 8.64
C LEU A 96 -8.37 1.31 8.31
N GLN A 97 -8.35 0.90 7.05
CA GLN A 97 -8.95 -0.34 6.57
C GLN A 97 -7.90 -1.19 5.88
N ILE A 98 -7.72 -2.42 6.32
CA ILE A 98 -6.87 -3.40 5.65
C ILE A 98 -7.68 -4.08 4.54
N GLN A 99 -7.00 -4.38 3.44
CA GLN A 99 -7.53 -5.21 2.36
C GLN A 99 -6.49 -6.28 2.04
N SER A 100 -6.84 -7.53 2.27
CA SER A 100 -6.04 -8.70 1.99
C SER A 100 -6.88 -9.79 1.32
N PRO A 101 -6.29 -10.68 0.50
CA PRO A 101 -6.99 -11.86 0.00
C PRO A 101 -7.29 -12.90 1.08
N GLN A 102 -6.74 -12.77 2.29
CA GLN A 102 -6.85 -13.75 3.38
C GLN A 102 -7.16 -13.04 4.71
N ASP A 103 -7.37 -13.85 5.76
CA ASP A 103 -7.76 -13.38 7.09
C ASP A 103 -6.63 -12.64 7.81
N THR A 104 -6.86 -11.37 8.13
CA THR A 104 -5.85 -10.46 8.69
C THR A 104 -6.38 -9.77 9.93
N THR A 105 -5.46 -9.29 10.77
CA THR A 105 -5.79 -8.54 11.99
C THR A 105 -5.04 -7.21 11.99
N ILE A 106 -5.53 -6.22 12.74
CA ILE A 106 -4.85 -4.93 12.93
C ILE A 106 -4.72 -4.59 14.41
N ILE A 107 -3.56 -4.06 14.79
CA ILE A 107 -3.34 -3.38 16.06
C ILE A 107 -2.86 -1.97 15.75
N VAL A 108 -3.44 -0.98 16.42
CA VAL A 108 -2.96 0.40 16.37
C VAL A 108 -2.70 0.88 17.79
N ARG A 109 -1.51 1.42 18.03
CA ARG A 109 -1.13 2.03 19.31
C ARG A 109 -0.70 3.46 19.09
N GLY A 110 -1.20 4.39 19.90
CA GLY A 110 -0.78 5.79 19.84
C GLY A 110 -1.46 6.64 20.94
N PRO A 111 -1.51 7.97 20.75
CA PRO A 111 -2.24 8.86 21.64
C PRO A 111 -3.66 8.37 21.90
N GLY A 112 -4.04 8.24 23.17
CA GLY A 112 -5.39 7.78 23.57
C GLY A 112 -5.50 6.28 23.85
N GLY A 113 -4.57 5.45 23.36
CA GLY A 113 -4.49 4.05 23.78
C GLY A 113 -4.07 3.06 22.70
N THR A 114 -4.74 1.91 22.71
CA THR A 114 -4.47 0.79 21.81
C THR A 114 -5.79 0.17 21.40
N TRP A 115 -5.91 -0.09 20.10
CA TRP A 115 -7.11 -0.59 19.44
C TRP A 115 -6.76 -1.80 18.60
N CYS A 116 -7.69 -2.76 18.54
CA CYS A 116 -7.55 -3.96 17.73
C CYS A 116 -8.83 -4.23 16.95
N ASN A 117 -8.69 -4.86 15.79
CA ASN A 117 -9.82 -5.39 15.06
C ASN A 117 -9.36 -6.54 14.13
N ASP A 118 -10.30 -7.42 13.75
CA ASP A 118 -10.06 -8.61 12.91
C ASP A 118 -11.09 -8.63 11.76
N ASP A 119 -12.37 -8.64 12.10
CA ASP A 119 -13.46 -8.79 11.14
C ASP A 119 -14.34 -7.51 11.07
N ALA A 120 -13.82 -6.41 10.50
CA ALA A 120 -14.64 -5.21 10.22
C ALA A 120 -15.44 -5.34 8.92
N GLU A 121 -14.81 -5.85 7.86
CA GLU A 121 -15.40 -6.05 6.54
C GLU A 121 -15.10 -7.47 6.04
N GLY A 122 -15.97 -8.42 6.38
CA GLY A 122 -15.67 -9.83 6.17
C GLY A 122 -14.49 -10.24 7.03
N LYS A 123 -13.40 -10.71 6.38
CA LYS A 123 -12.14 -11.12 7.01
C LYS A 123 -11.04 -10.06 7.01
N ASN A 124 -11.44 -8.82 6.75
CA ASN A 124 -10.53 -7.69 6.68
C ASN A 124 -10.77 -6.74 7.87
N PRO A 125 -9.72 -6.39 8.62
CA PRO A 125 -9.83 -5.59 9.81
C PRO A 125 -9.86 -4.10 9.47
N GLY A 126 -10.48 -3.32 10.35
CA GLY A 126 -10.57 -1.87 10.20
C GLY A 126 -10.88 -1.15 11.50
N ILE A 127 -10.35 0.07 11.62
CA ILE A 127 -10.57 0.97 12.76
C ILE A 127 -10.94 2.34 12.20
N GLY A 128 -12.12 2.82 12.57
CA GLY A 128 -12.62 4.15 12.21
C GLY A 128 -13.04 4.92 13.45
N GLY A 129 -12.85 6.24 13.43
CA GLY A 129 -13.21 7.11 14.55
C GLY A 129 -12.45 8.42 14.54
N GLU A 130 -12.45 9.11 15.67
CA GLU A 130 -11.66 10.31 15.92
C GLU A 130 -10.20 9.95 16.20
N TRP A 131 -9.27 10.77 15.71
CA TRP A 131 -7.83 10.56 15.89
C TRP A 131 -7.15 11.84 16.40
N LEU A 132 -6.44 11.73 17.51
CA LEU A 132 -5.62 12.82 18.05
C LEU A 132 -4.37 13.02 17.20
N ALA A 133 -3.81 14.23 17.23
CA ALA A 133 -2.47 14.46 16.67
C ALA A 133 -1.43 13.63 17.44
N GLY A 134 -0.43 13.11 16.73
CA GLY A 134 0.67 12.33 17.30
C GLY A 134 1.09 11.14 16.44
N SER A 135 1.97 10.31 17.00
CA SER A 135 2.52 9.13 16.32
C SER A 135 1.73 7.87 16.67
N TYR A 136 1.40 7.08 15.67
CA TYR A 136 0.70 5.82 15.79
C TYR A 136 1.51 4.70 15.15
N ASP A 137 1.77 3.66 15.93
CA ASP A 137 2.34 2.41 15.44
C ASP A 137 1.21 1.49 14.99
N VAL A 138 1.35 0.90 13.81
CA VAL A 138 0.36 0.02 13.18
C VAL A 138 1.02 -1.33 12.90
N TRP A 139 0.45 -2.38 13.47
CA TRP A 139 0.77 -3.77 13.13
C TRP A 139 -0.37 -4.36 12.30
N VAL A 140 -0.04 -5.06 11.23
CA VAL A 140 -0.96 -5.83 10.41
C VAL A 140 -0.54 -7.29 10.48
N GLY A 141 -1.37 -8.08 11.15
CA GLY A 141 -1.12 -9.50 11.36
C GLY A 141 -1.95 -10.39 10.45
N SER A 142 -1.73 -11.68 10.59
CA SER A 142 -2.58 -12.73 10.03
C SER A 142 -3.30 -13.44 11.18
N PHE A 143 -4.51 -13.96 10.92
CA PHE A 143 -5.24 -14.72 11.94
C PHE A 143 -4.45 -15.97 12.39
N ASP A 144 -3.82 -16.65 11.42
CA ASP A 144 -2.96 -17.81 11.66
C ASP A 144 -1.49 -17.40 11.85
N ARG A 145 -0.82 -18.12 12.75
CA ARG A 145 0.61 -17.93 13.06
C ARG A 145 1.49 -18.26 11.85
N ASP A 146 2.51 -17.44 11.62
CA ASP A 146 3.54 -17.64 10.58
C ASP A 146 2.97 -17.76 9.15
N ASN A 147 1.75 -17.25 8.94
CA ASN A 147 1.15 -17.09 7.63
C ASN A 147 1.27 -15.63 7.17
N TYR A 148 1.69 -15.44 5.92
CA TYR A 148 2.06 -14.13 5.39
C TYR A 148 1.29 -13.80 4.12
N TYR A 149 0.61 -12.65 4.11
CA TYR A 149 -0.25 -12.24 3.00
C TYR A 149 -0.01 -10.77 2.61
N PRO A 150 0.01 -10.44 1.31
CA PRO A 150 0.06 -9.05 0.91
C PRO A 150 -1.21 -8.32 1.35
N TYR A 151 -1.06 -7.07 1.77
CA TYR A 151 -2.19 -6.21 2.08
C TYR A 151 -2.04 -4.80 1.52
N ILE A 152 -3.18 -4.11 1.43
CA ILE A 152 -3.27 -2.66 1.25
C ILE A 152 -3.90 -2.06 2.50
N LEU A 153 -3.22 -1.13 3.15
CA LEU A 153 -3.79 -0.28 4.18
C LEU A 153 -4.35 0.98 3.51
N ARG A 154 -5.67 1.14 3.54
CA ARG A 154 -6.38 2.31 3.04
C ARG A 154 -6.71 3.24 4.20
N ILE A 155 -6.31 4.50 4.09
CA ILE A 155 -6.57 5.56 5.05
C ILE A 155 -7.51 6.57 4.40
N THR A 156 -8.73 6.71 4.92
CA THR A 156 -9.77 7.59 4.36
C THR A 156 -10.33 8.60 5.36
N LYS A 157 -10.82 9.73 4.85
CA LYS A 157 -11.60 10.74 5.61
C LYS A 157 -13.11 10.48 5.60
N GLU A 158 -13.56 9.49 4.84
CA GLU A 158 -14.98 9.18 4.61
C GLU A 158 -15.44 8.05 5.52
N ARG A 159 -16.64 8.22 6.11
CA ARG A 159 -17.34 7.25 6.97
C ARG A 159 -17.96 6.11 6.21
#